data_AF-A0AAD9CV57-F1
#
_entry.id   AF-A0AAD9CV57-F1
#
_cell.length_a   1.000
_cell.length_b   1.000
_cell.length_c   1.000
_cell.angle_alpha   90.00
_cell.angle_beta   90.00
_cell.angle_gamma   90.00
#
_symmetry.space_group_name_H-M   'P 1'
#
loop_
_entity.id
_entity.type
_entity.pdbx_description
1 polymer ?
#
loop_
_entity_poly.entity_id
_entity_poly.type
_entity_poly.pdbx_seq_one_letter_code
_entity_poly.pdbx_strand_id
1 'polypeptide(L)'
;MHPESSDHPEPVQNAKMPTCGARPAQPPGPNWRQPPFLTDHVDIPHLPRTQLPLVIPVGFARRSPLVSLRHDGTATQRMTYASYKSILVPAHLSPSFKMVHRRMPRVYLIRHGETEWSLNGRHTGVSDIPLTENGERIIKEMGPRVLGDDKLIKPHRIRHVIISPRVRAQRTAELMFGPNKPPKCAFTTDPDVAEWDYGKYEGMLTKDIRKENPNWSIWDDGCPPGETPGESPQQMSDRVDRVIEKIREIHRRAEETAPSPDQADNADVIIFSHGHFTRVFIARWCGFPLQAGYHFAADAGGLAVLGYQHMTLKEPSLMGLNWYTEESISKR
;
A
#
# COMPACT_ATOMS: atom_id res chain seq x y z
N MET A 1 -66.23 8.65 -33.92
CA MET A 1 -66.10 7.42 -34.74
C MET A 1 -64.98 7.66 -35.74
N HIS A 2 -63.78 7.19 -35.41
CA HIS A 2 -62.61 7.19 -36.29
C HIS A 2 -62.22 5.71 -36.50
N PRO A 3 -61.91 5.29 -37.73
CA PRO A 3 -61.56 3.90 -37.99
C PRO A 3 -60.08 3.64 -37.71
N GLU A 4 -59.84 2.46 -37.14
CA GLU A 4 -58.53 1.85 -36.89
C GLU A 4 -57.82 1.53 -38.21
N SER A 5 -56.50 1.75 -38.25
CA SER A 5 -55.60 1.11 -39.21
C SER A 5 -54.42 0.52 -38.46
N SER A 6 -54.33 -0.80 -38.54
CA SER A 6 -53.29 -1.66 -38.01
C SER A 6 -52.16 -1.77 -39.03
N ASP A 7 -50.97 -1.30 -38.68
CA ASP A 7 -49.74 -1.59 -39.43
C ASP A 7 -48.74 -2.31 -38.52
N HIS A 8 -48.50 -3.58 -38.85
CA HIS A 8 -47.37 -4.38 -38.37
C HIS A 8 -46.14 -4.06 -39.22
N PRO A 9 -44.95 -3.82 -38.63
CA PRO A 9 -43.72 -3.82 -39.40
C PRO A 9 -43.06 -5.22 -39.43
N GLU A 10 -42.72 -5.65 -40.65
CA GLU A 10 -41.89 -6.81 -40.98
C GLU A 10 -40.44 -6.71 -40.42
N PRO A 11 -39.73 -7.85 -40.24
CA PRO A 11 -38.44 -7.88 -39.57
C PRO A 11 -37.29 -7.45 -40.50
N VAL A 12 -36.51 -6.45 -40.06
CA VAL A 12 -35.31 -5.99 -40.77
C VAL A 12 -34.16 -6.98 -40.57
N GLN A 13 -33.53 -7.29 -41.71
CA GLN A 13 -32.49 -8.28 -41.95
C GLN A 13 -31.19 -8.04 -41.16
N ASN A 14 -30.57 -9.15 -40.74
CA ASN A 14 -29.24 -9.24 -40.13
C ASN A 14 -28.16 -8.57 -41.01
N ALA A 15 -27.63 -7.44 -40.53
CA ALA A 15 -26.41 -6.85 -41.08
C ALA A 15 -25.17 -7.59 -40.54
N LYS A 16 -24.35 -8.09 -41.48
CA LYS A 16 -23.09 -8.81 -41.25
C LYS A 16 -22.08 -7.94 -40.48
N MET A 17 -21.41 -8.54 -39.49
CA MET A 17 -20.24 -7.99 -38.81
C MET A 17 -19.10 -7.70 -39.81
N PRO A 18 -18.39 -6.56 -39.73
CA PRO A 18 -17.13 -6.39 -40.42
C PRO A 18 -16.03 -7.18 -39.72
N THR A 19 -15.35 -8.04 -40.48
CA THR A 19 -14.16 -8.80 -40.09
C THR A 19 -13.00 -7.86 -39.74
N CYS A 20 -12.37 -8.12 -38.59
CA CYS A 20 -11.20 -7.40 -38.08
C CYS A 20 -10.02 -7.53 -39.06
N GLY A 21 -9.60 -6.40 -39.65
CA GLY A 21 -8.36 -6.29 -40.41
C GLY A 21 -7.13 -6.47 -39.51
N ALA A 22 -6.11 -7.13 -40.04
CA ALA A 22 -4.86 -7.44 -39.36
C ALA A 22 -4.17 -6.19 -38.79
N ARG A 23 -3.66 -6.28 -37.55
CA ARG A 23 -2.84 -5.25 -36.91
C ARG A 23 -1.49 -5.11 -37.63
N PRO A 24 -0.96 -3.88 -37.82
CA PRO A 24 0.44 -3.70 -38.16
C PRO A 24 1.35 -4.15 -37.01
N ALA A 25 2.47 -4.79 -37.36
CA ALA A 25 3.46 -5.33 -36.43
C ALA A 25 4.07 -4.23 -35.54
N GLN A 26 4.20 -4.53 -34.24
CA GLN A 26 4.94 -3.67 -33.31
C GLN A 26 6.45 -3.72 -33.62
N PRO A 27 7.19 -2.59 -33.49
CA PRO A 27 8.64 -2.62 -33.54
C PRO A 27 9.20 -3.39 -32.33
N PRO A 28 10.35 -4.08 -32.47
CA PRO A 28 10.93 -4.86 -31.39
C PRO A 28 11.29 -3.93 -30.22
N GLY A 29 10.83 -4.30 -29.02
CA GLY A 29 11.20 -3.62 -27.78
C GLY A 29 12.71 -3.70 -27.50
N PRO A 30 13.23 -2.84 -26.61
CA PRO A 30 14.65 -2.81 -26.30
C PRO A 30 15.15 -4.16 -25.79
N ASN A 31 16.19 -4.65 -26.45
CA ASN A 31 16.85 -5.93 -26.21
C ASN A 31 17.63 -5.86 -24.88
N TRP A 32 17.02 -6.30 -23.79
CA TRP A 32 17.69 -6.46 -22.50
C TRP A 32 18.71 -7.61 -22.60
N ARG A 33 19.92 -7.30 -23.08
CA ARG A 33 21.05 -8.22 -23.04
C ARG A 33 21.32 -8.58 -21.58
N GLN A 34 21.39 -9.88 -21.30
CA GLN A 34 21.91 -10.38 -20.03
C GLN A 34 23.34 -9.86 -19.82
N PRO A 35 23.73 -9.47 -18.60
CA PRO A 35 25.11 -9.09 -18.35
C PRO A 35 26.04 -10.28 -18.58
N PRO A 36 27.22 -10.08 -19.19
CA PRO A 36 28.15 -11.17 -19.46
C PRO A 36 28.69 -11.75 -18.15
N PHE A 37 28.81 -13.08 -18.13
CA PHE A 37 29.59 -13.80 -17.12
C PHE A 37 31.04 -13.29 -17.19
N LEU A 38 31.51 -12.69 -16.09
CA LEU A 38 32.91 -12.32 -15.94
C LEU A 38 33.72 -13.60 -15.70
N THR A 39 34.33 -14.13 -16.75
CA THR A 39 35.45 -15.07 -16.65
C THR A 39 36.69 -14.28 -17.01
N ASP A 40 37.41 -13.79 -16.01
CA ASP A 40 38.83 -13.48 -16.17
C ASP A 40 39.55 -13.57 -14.82
N HIS A 41 40.69 -14.24 -14.88
CA HIS A 41 41.62 -14.48 -13.78
C HIS A 41 42.20 -13.17 -13.25
N VAL A 42 42.20 -13.00 -11.93
CA VAL A 42 42.94 -11.93 -11.25
C VAL A 42 43.99 -12.60 -10.35
N ASP A 43 45.26 -12.40 -10.69
CA ASP A 43 46.38 -12.74 -9.82
C ASP A 43 46.40 -11.80 -8.60
N ILE A 44 46.36 -12.39 -7.40
CA ILE A 44 46.40 -11.67 -6.12
C ILE A 44 47.81 -11.78 -5.54
N PRO A 45 48.52 -10.68 -5.23
CA PRO A 45 49.81 -10.73 -4.55
C PRO A 45 49.65 -11.15 -3.08
N HIS A 46 50.57 -11.99 -2.60
CA HIS A 46 50.63 -12.53 -1.25
C HIS A 46 50.70 -11.43 -0.17
N LEU A 47 49.74 -11.41 0.75
CA LEU A 47 49.79 -10.67 2.01
C LEU A 47 49.83 -11.64 3.21
N PRO A 48 50.54 -11.28 4.30
CA PRO A 48 50.83 -12.19 5.41
C PRO A 48 49.59 -12.50 6.27
N ARG A 49 49.54 -13.73 6.77
CA ARG A 49 48.47 -14.26 7.63
C ARG A 49 48.47 -13.56 9.00
N THR A 50 47.47 -12.72 9.24
CA THR A 50 47.02 -12.37 10.60
C THR A 50 45.56 -12.80 10.77
N GLN A 51 45.32 -13.61 11.81
CA GLN A 51 44.04 -14.25 12.11
C GLN A 51 43.00 -13.24 12.61
N LEU A 52 41.93 -13.04 11.84
CA LEU A 52 40.64 -12.54 12.34
C LEU A 52 39.52 -13.26 11.56
N PRO A 53 38.55 -13.91 12.22
CA PRO A 53 37.47 -14.57 11.48
C PRO A 53 36.41 -13.56 11.03
N LEU A 54 36.43 -13.29 9.71
CA LEU A 54 35.33 -12.72 8.94
C LEU A 54 34.20 -13.76 8.84
N VAL A 55 32.98 -13.43 9.31
CA VAL A 55 31.80 -14.29 9.11
C VAL A 55 30.94 -13.71 8.00
N ILE A 56 30.94 -14.38 6.85
CA ILE A 56 30.02 -14.18 5.73
C ILE A 56 28.85 -15.17 5.92
N PRO A 57 27.57 -14.76 5.86
CA PRO A 57 26.47 -15.73 5.90
C PRO A 57 26.23 -16.30 4.50
N VAL A 58 26.57 -17.58 4.32
CA VAL A 58 26.20 -18.40 3.15
C VAL A 58 24.89 -19.13 3.42
N GLY A 59 24.06 -19.20 2.38
CA GLY A 59 22.67 -19.63 2.39
C GLY A 59 22.36 -21.01 2.98
N PHE A 60 21.11 -21.12 3.41
CA PHE A 60 20.48 -22.33 3.94
C PHE A 60 20.45 -23.46 2.91
N ALA A 61 21.19 -24.54 3.18
CA ALA A 61 20.93 -25.85 2.62
C ALA A 61 20.75 -26.85 3.76
N ARG A 62 19.57 -27.48 3.82
CA ARG A 62 19.24 -28.57 4.75
C ARG A 62 20.18 -29.75 4.52
N ARG A 63 21.05 -30.12 5.47
CA ARG A 63 21.60 -31.48 5.63
C ARG A 63 21.92 -31.80 7.10
N SER A 64 21.72 -33.08 7.43
CA SER A 64 21.90 -33.78 8.71
C SER A 64 23.27 -33.58 9.38
N PRO A 65 23.40 -33.79 10.70
CA PRO A 65 24.65 -33.53 11.40
C PRO A 65 25.70 -34.60 11.07
N LEU A 66 26.75 -34.20 10.34
CA LEU A 66 28.01 -34.93 10.26
C LEU A 66 28.96 -34.38 11.33
N VAL A 67 29.34 -35.26 12.26
CA VAL A 67 30.40 -34.98 13.25
C VAL A 67 31.74 -35.08 12.52
N SER A 68 32.51 -33.98 12.50
CA SER A 68 33.90 -33.97 12.03
C SER A 68 34.81 -33.85 13.24
N LEU A 69 35.58 -34.90 13.55
CA LEU A 69 36.64 -34.89 14.55
C LEU A 69 37.91 -34.28 13.93
N ARG A 70 38.53 -33.30 14.61
CA ARG A 70 39.92 -32.89 14.35
C ARG A 70 40.87 -33.72 15.21
N HIS A 71 42.11 -33.85 14.75
CA HIS A 71 43.12 -34.76 15.30
C HIS A 71 43.86 -34.23 16.56
N ASP A 72 43.37 -33.16 17.18
CA ASP A 72 43.98 -32.49 18.32
C ASP A 72 43.01 -32.34 19.50
N GLY A 73 42.38 -33.45 19.91
CA GLY A 73 41.91 -33.72 21.28
C GLY A 73 40.98 -32.72 22.00
N THR A 74 40.54 -31.63 21.37
CA THR A 74 39.75 -30.56 22.01
C THR A 74 38.43 -30.38 21.26
N ALA A 75 37.33 -30.79 21.91
CA ALA A 75 35.99 -30.60 21.39
C ALA A 75 35.52 -29.17 21.70
N THR A 76 35.49 -28.28 20.70
CA THR A 76 34.74 -27.02 20.82
C THR A 76 33.27 -27.30 20.49
N GLN A 77 32.47 -27.54 21.53
CA GLN A 77 31.03 -27.74 21.36
C GLN A 77 30.40 -26.40 20.99
N ARG A 78 30.00 -26.22 19.71
CA ARG A 78 29.11 -25.11 19.32
C ARG A 78 27.78 -25.34 20.05
N MET A 79 27.51 -24.56 21.09
CA MET A 79 26.20 -24.50 21.74
C MET A 79 25.15 -24.11 20.68
N THR A 80 24.23 -25.01 20.41
CA THR A 80 23.00 -24.68 19.69
C THR A 80 22.07 -23.92 20.64
N TYR A 81 21.18 -23.10 20.08
CA TYR A 81 20.19 -22.28 20.82
C TYR A 81 19.37 -23.10 21.85
N ALA A 82 19.26 -24.41 21.67
CA ALA A 82 18.63 -25.33 22.61
C ALA A 82 19.35 -25.44 23.97
N SER A 83 20.67 -25.26 24.02
CA SER A 83 21.46 -25.36 25.27
C SER A 83 21.36 -24.13 26.17
N TYR A 84 20.83 -23.01 25.66
CA TYR A 84 20.61 -21.81 26.48
C TYR A 84 19.39 -21.95 27.40
N LYS A 85 18.42 -22.81 27.06
CA LYS A 85 17.17 -23.01 27.80
C LYS A 85 17.31 -23.84 29.08
N SER A 86 18.43 -24.53 29.29
CA SER A 86 18.58 -25.48 30.40
C SER A 86 19.34 -24.95 31.60
N ILE A 87 19.89 -23.72 31.57
CA ILE A 87 20.82 -23.26 32.62
C ILE A 87 20.17 -22.38 33.69
N LEU A 88 18.98 -21.80 33.49
CA LEU A 88 18.30 -21.07 34.57
C LEU A 88 16.79 -21.27 34.49
N VAL A 89 16.19 -21.65 35.62
CA VAL A 89 14.76 -21.84 35.94
C VAL A 89 14.28 -23.31 35.97
N PRO A 90 13.97 -23.86 37.17
CA PRO A 90 13.29 -25.15 37.32
C PRO A 90 11.93 -25.16 36.59
N ALA A 91 11.64 -26.26 35.89
CA ALA A 91 10.51 -26.42 34.95
C ALA A 91 9.10 -26.24 35.54
N HIS A 92 8.96 -25.98 36.84
CA HIS A 92 7.69 -25.84 37.57
C HIS A 92 7.30 -24.39 37.86
N LEU A 93 8.11 -23.40 37.47
CA LEU A 93 7.84 -21.97 37.69
C LEU A 93 7.98 -21.09 36.43
N SER A 94 7.90 -21.66 35.22
CA SER A 94 7.89 -20.84 34.00
C SER A 94 6.45 -20.48 33.64
N PRO A 95 6.03 -19.19 33.72
CA PRO A 95 4.93 -18.74 32.89
C PRO A 95 5.29 -19.13 31.45
N SER A 96 4.32 -19.59 30.67
CA SER A 96 4.51 -19.79 29.24
C SER A 96 4.94 -18.45 28.63
N PHE A 97 6.25 -18.25 28.43
CA PHE A 97 6.80 -17.08 27.77
C PHE A 97 6.41 -17.20 26.30
N LYS A 98 5.18 -16.77 25.97
CA LYS A 98 4.76 -16.60 24.59
C LYS A 98 5.64 -15.48 24.06
N MET A 99 6.64 -15.85 23.27
CA MET A 99 7.45 -14.92 22.49
C MET A 99 6.54 -14.28 21.44
N VAL A 100 5.75 -13.29 21.85
CA VAL A 100 4.93 -12.50 20.95
C VAL A 100 5.93 -11.70 20.13
N HIS A 101 6.26 -12.19 18.94
CA HIS A 101 7.03 -11.40 17.99
C HIS A 101 6.23 -10.13 17.71
N ARG A 102 6.78 -8.99 18.13
CA ARG A 102 6.29 -7.68 17.72
C ARG A 102 6.21 -7.66 16.20
N ARG A 103 5.16 -7.07 15.63
CA ARG A 103 5.16 -6.69 14.21
C ARG A 103 5.65 -5.26 14.07
N MET A 104 6.24 -4.93 12.92
CA MET A 104 6.53 -3.53 12.60
C MET A 104 5.25 -2.68 12.51
N PRO A 105 5.34 -1.36 12.79
CA PRO A 105 4.27 -0.41 12.56
C PRO A 105 3.68 -0.51 11.16
N ARG A 106 2.38 -0.24 11.03
CA ARG A 106 1.69 -0.23 9.74
C ARG A 106 0.99 1.10 9.47
N VAL A 107 0.88 1.40 8.18
CA VAL A 107 0.02 2.46 7.66
C VAL A 107 -1.12 1.80 6.89
N TYR A 108 -2.35 2.17 7.21
CA TYR A 108 -3.55 1.74 6.52
C TYR A 108 -4.09 2.91 5.71
N LEU A 109 -4.10 2.80 4.37
CA LEU A 109 -4.70 3.81 3.50
C LEU A 109 -6.09 3.35 3.09
N ILE A 110 -7.08 4.20 3.28
CA ILE A 110 -8.48 3.91 2.97
C ILE A 110 -8.95 4.99 2.01
N ARG A 111 -9.19 4.61 0.76
CA ARG A 111 -9.88 5.50 -0.17
C ARG A 111 -11.34 5.64 0.28
N HIS A 112 -11.87 6.86 0.21
CA HIS A 112 -13.28 7.11 0.51
C HIS A 112 -14.21 6.14 -0.26
N GLY A 113 -15.39 5.88 0.30
CA GLY A 113 -16.43 5.09 -0.34
C GLY A 113 -16.92 5.70 -1.66
N GLU A 114 -17.73 4.96 -2.39
CA GLU A 114 -18.31 5.39 -3.66
C GLU A 114 -19.01 6.76 -3.57
N THR A 115 -18.75 7.61 -4.55
CA THR A 115 -19.47 8.86 -4.86
C THR A 115 -19.98 8.82 -6.30
N GLU A 116 -20.94 9.68 -6.65
CA GLU A 116 -21.45 9.80 -8.02
C GLU A 116 -20.32 10.00 -9.04
N TRP A 117 -19.32 10.81 -8.71
CA TRP A 117 -18.21 11.11 -9.61
C TRP A 117 -17.16 10.01 -9.67
N SER A 118 -17.00 9.23 -8.60
CA SER A 118 -16.13 8.05 -8.64
C SER A 118 -16.68 6.97 -9.57
N LEU A 119 -18.01 6.87 -9.69
CA LEU A 119 -18.70 5.91 -10.57
C LEU A 119 -18.55 6.27 -12.05
N ASN A 120 -18.75 7.54 -12.38
CA ASN A 120 -18.73 7.99 -13.77
C ASN A 120 -17.33 8.41 -14.25
N GLY A 121 -16.31 8.37 -13.37
CA GLY A 121 -14.91 8.60 -13.71
C GLY A 121 -14.50 10.07 -13.77
N ARG A 122 -15.27 10.98 -13.15
CA ARG A 122 -14.92 12.40 -13.06
C ARG A 122 -13.86 12.65 -12.00
N HIS A 123 -12.88 13.49 -12.33
CA HIS A 123 -11.84 13.89 -11.39
C HIS A 123 -12.47 14.68 -10.25
N THR A 124 -12.36 14.16 -9.02
CA THR A 124 -13.01 14.73 -7.82
C THR A 124 -11.94 15.15 -6.82
N GLY A 125 -11.51 16.40 -6.88
CA GLY A 125 -10.46 16.96 -6.05
C GLY A 125 -11.09 17.71 -4.89
N VAL A 126 -11.28 19.01 -5.05
CA VAL A 126 -11.78 19.90 -4.01
C VAL A 126 -13.30 19.87 -3.86
N SER A 127 -14.06 19.48 -4.90
CA SER A 127 -15.52 19.43 -4.83
C SER A 127 -15.97 18.45 -3.74
N ASP A 128 -16.85 18.90 -2.85
CA ASP A 128 -17.37 18.12 -1.74
C ASP A 128 -18.59 17.28 -2.15
N ILE A 129 -18.32 16.27 -2.99
CA ILE A 129 -19.31 15.28 -3.41
C ILE A 129 -19.51 14.26 -2.26
N PRO A 130 -20.75 14.04 -1.78
CA PRO A 130 -21.04 13.07 -0.73
C PRO A 130 -20.90 11.63 -1.23
N LEU A 131 -20.88 10.68 -0.28
CA LEU A 131 -20.99 9.25 -0.60
C LEU A 131 -22.37 8.95 -1.19
N THR A 132 -22.46 7.97 -2.08
CA THR A 132 -23.74 7.36 -2.47
C THR A 132 -24.27 6.48 -1.33
N GLU A 133 -25.54 6.10 -1.38
CA GLU A 133 -26.11 5.12 -0.45
C GLU A 133 -25.36 3.78 -0.51
N ASN A 134 -24.96 3.35 -1.70
CA ASN A 134 -24.17 2.14 -1.90
C ASN A 134 -22.79 2.28 -1.25
N GLY A 135 -22.10 3.40 -1.48
CA GLY A 135 -20.81 3.71 -0.85
C GLY A 135 -20.89 3.70 0.67
N GLU A 136 -21.94 4.30 1.26
CA GLU A 136 -22.15 4.23 2.71
C GLU A 136 -22.35 2.78 3.20
N ARG A 137 -23.19 2.00 2.51
CA ARG A 137 -23.50 0.61 2.87
C ARG A 137 -22.22 -0.24 2.90
N ILE A 138 -21.39 -0.13 1.86
CA ILE A 138 -20.15 -0.89 1.75
C ILE A 138 -19.16 -0.57 2.86
N ILE A 139 -19.01 0.71 3.22
CA ILE A 139 -18.11 1.11 4.30
C ILE A 139 -18.62 0.63 5.66
N LYS A 140 -19.93 0.69 5.91
CA LYS A 140 -20.56 0.13 7.13
C LYS A 140 -20.32 -1.37 7.25
N GLU A 141 -20.35 -2.11 6.13
CA GLU A 141 -20.05 -3.55 6.10
C GLU A 141 -18.55 -3.85 6.26
N MET A 142 -17.68 -2.98 5.72
CA MET A 142 -16.23 -3.12 5.82
C MET A 142 -15.75 -3.06 7.27
N GLY A 143 -16.21 -2.06 8.02
CA GLY A 143 -15.70 -1.74 9.35
C GLY A 143 -15.57 -2.97 10.26
N PRO A 144 -16.67 -3.69 10.56
CA PRO A 144 -16.64 -4.88 11.41
C PRO A 144 -15.83 -6.07 10.86
N ARG A 145 -15.55 -6.11 9.54
CA ARG A 145 -14.79 -7.20 8.92
C ARG A 145 -13.27 -6.98 9.04
N VAL A 146 -12.82 -5.73 9.03
CA VAL A 146 -11.39 -5.40 9.07
C VAL A 146 -10.92 -4.87 10.42
N LEU A 147 -11.81 -4.30 11.25
CA LEU A 147 -11.53 -3.80 12.59
C LEU A 147 -11.94 -4.80 13.67
N GLY A 148 -10.99 -5.16 14.53
CA GLY A 148 -11.22 -6.03 15.68
C GLY A 148 -9.91 -6.66 16.19
N ASP A 149 -9.90 -7.18 17.42
CA ASP A 149 -8.68 -7.72 18.03
C ASP A 149 -8.14 -8.97 17.32
N ASP A 150 -9.02 -9.70 16.63
CA ASP A 150 -8.74 -10.86 15.79
C ASP A 150 -8.70 -10.53 14.29
N LYS A 151 -8.83 -9.24 13.90
CA LYS A 151 -8.90 -8.79 12.50
C LYS A 151 -7.60 -8.16 12.01
N LEU A 152 -7.63 -7.70 10.76
CA LEU A 152 -6.50 -7.08 10.06
C LEU A 152 -6.02 -5.80 10.76
N ILE A 153 -6.95 -4.98 11.24
CA ILE A 153 -6.71 -3.72 11.93
C ILE A 153 -7.15 -3.89 13.38
N LYS A 154 -6.20 -3.80 14.31
CA LYS A 154 -6.47 -4.00 15.73
C LYS A 154 -6.63 -2.64 16.42
N PRO A 155 -7.81 -2.31 16.99
CA PRO A 155 -8.06 -0.98 17.54
C PRO A 155 -7.03 -0.53 18.58
N HIS A 156 -6.56 -1.43 19.43
CA HIS A 156 -5.58 -1.11 20.48
C HIS A 156 -4.18 -0.73 19.96
N ARG A 157 -3.87 -0.98 18.67
CA ARG A 157 -2.57 -0.66 18.06
C ARG A 157 -2.56 0.67 17.30
N ILE A 158 -3.72 1.23 17.02
CA ILE A 158 -3.85 2.49 16.29
C ILE A 158 -3.52 3.63 17.24
N ARG A 159 -2.66 4.55 16.79
CA ARG A 159 -2.32 5.78 17.53
C ARG A 159 -2.77 7.05 16.80
N HIS A 160 -2.82 7.01 15.48
CA HIS A 160 -3.24 8.15 14.68
C HIS A 160 -4.25 7.77 13.59
N VAL A 161 -5.31 8.55 13.47
CA VAL A 161 -6.25 8.54 12.36
C VAL A 161 -6.19 9.93 11.71
N ILE A 162 -5.73 9.98 10.47
CA ILE A 162 -5.58 11.19 9.67
C ILE A 162 -6.66 11.16 8.60
N ILE A 163 -7.45 12.22 8.49
CA ILE A 163 -8.63 12.25 7.63
C ILE A 163 -8.52 13.47 6.72
N SER A 164 -8.74 13.26 5.41
CA SER A 164 -8.87 14.37 4.48
C SER A 164 -10.02 15.30 4.89
N PRO A 165 -9.92 16.62 4.65
CA PRO A 165 -11.01 17.56 4.95
C PRO A 165 -12.28 17.32 4.12
N ARG A 166 -12.21 16.59 3.01
CA ARG A 166 -13.36 16.30 2.14
C ARG A 166 -14.44 15.49 2.84
N VAL A 167 -15.70 15.86 2.62
CA VAL A 167 -16.88 15.26 3.28
C VAL A 167 -16.96 13.74 3.08
N ARG A 168 -16.64 13.24 1.88
CA ARG A 168 -16.60 11.81 1.55
C ARG A 168 -15.61 11.01 2.39
N ALA A 169 -14.44 11.59 2.69
CA ALA A 169 -13.43 10.93 3.52
C ALA A 169 -13.83 10.95 5.01
N GLN A 170 -14.37 12.08 5.49
CA GLN A 170 -14.90 12.22 6.84
C GLN A 170 -16.03 11.23 7.10
N ARG A 171 -17.00 11.15 6.19
CA ARG A 171 -18.11 10.20 6.26
C ARG A 171 -17.64 8.76 6.21
N THR A 172 -16.65 8.45 5.37
CA THR A 172 -16.06 7.10 5.31
C THR A 172 -15.45 6.71 6.66
N ALA A 173 -14.69 7.60 7.30
CA ALA A 173 -14.10 7.34 8.61
C ALA A 173 -15.17 7.12 9.68
N GLU A 174 -16.19 7.98 9.72
CA GLU A 174 -17.32 7.87 10.65
C GLU A 174 -18.01 6.50 10.53
N LEU A 175 -18.34 6.09 9.31
CA LEU A 175 -19.06 4.85 9.03
C LEU A 175 -18.21 3.60 9.31
N MET A 176 -16.92 3.63 8.98
CA MET A 176 -16.04 2.48 9.18
C MET A 176 -15.85 2.19 10.67
N PHE A 177 -15.63 3.21 11.49
CA PHE A 177 -15.47 3.01 12.93
C PHE A 177 -16.81 2.75 13.61
N GLY A 178 -17.88 3.47 13.22
CA GLY A 178 -19.16 3.43 13.91
C GLY A 178 -18.97 3.59 15.43
N PRO A 179 -19.47 2.66 16.26
CA PRO A 179 -19.26 2.69 17.72
C PRO A 179 -17.85 2.26 18.16
N ASN A 180 -17.05 1.64 17.28
CA ASN A 180 -15.80 0.97 17.60
C ASN A 180 -14.57 1.86 17.34
N LYS A 181 -14.57 3.07 17.89
CA LYS A 181 -13.41 3.97 17.76
C LYS A 181 -12.20 3.41 18.52
N PRO A 182 -10.97 3.58 18.00
CA PRO A 182 -9.77 3.14 18.70
C PRO A 182 -9.59 3.90 20.03
N PRO A 183 -9.33 3.22 21.16
CA PRO A 183 -9.45 3.81 22.50
C PRO A 183 -8.34 4.80 22.88
N LYS A 184 -7.15 4.71 22.25
CA LYS A 184 -5.99 5.57 22.56
C LYS A 184 -5.41 6.14 21.25
N CYS A 185 -6.22 6.93 20.57
CA CYS A 185 -5.91 7.40 19.22
C CYS A 185 -6.23 8.89 19.05
N ALA A 186 -5.33 9.62 18.42
CA ALA A 186 -5.59 10.97 17.95
C ALA A 186 -6.33 10.92 16.61
N PHE A 187 -7.45 11.65 16.51
CA PHE A 187 -8.16 11.89 15.26
C PHE A 187 -7.84 13.30 14.77
N THR A 188 -7.35 13.41 13.55
CA THR A 188 -6.89 14.68 12.98
C THR A 188 -7.41 14.84 11.55
N THR A 189 -7.92 16.03 11.23
CA THR A 189 -8.19 16.42 9.85
C THR A 189 -6.96 17.14 9.31
N ASP A 190 -6.34 16.62 8.26
CA ASP A 190 -5.11 17.18 7.67
C ASP A 190 -5.33 17.49 6.17
N PRO A 191 -5.21 18.77 5.74
CA PRO A 191 -5.25 19.13 4.33
C PRO A 191 -4.18 18.45 3.47
N ASP A 192 -3.03 18.07 4.06
CA ASP A 192 -1.96 17.40 3.32
C ASP A 192 -2.39 16.02 2.78
N VAL A 193 -3.44 15.40 3.33
CA VAL A 193 -3.99 14.12 2.84
C VAL A 193 -5.20 14.28 1.91
N ALA A 194 -5.48 15.50 1.43
CA ALA A 194 -6.48 15.74 0.40
C ALA A 194 -6.10 15.11 -0.95
N GLU A 195 -7.08 14.96 -1.84
CA GLU A 195 -6.83 14.53 -3.22
C GLU A 195 -5.94 15.55 -3.94
N TRP A 196 -5.41 15.16 -5.08
CA TRP A 196 -4.85 16.09 -6.07
C TRP A 196 -5.81 17.26 -6.32
N ASP A 197 -5.29 18.49 -6.32
CA ASP A 197 -6.06 19.64 -6.79
C ASP A 197 -6.11 19.64 -8.33
N TYR A 198 -7.27 19.27 -8.89
CA TYR A 198 -7.41 19.14 -10.34
C TYR A 198 -7.55 20.48 -11.07
N GLY A 199 -7.65 21.61 -10.38
CA GLY A 199 -7.67 22.93 -11.02
C GLY A 199 -8.72 23.01 -12.13
N LYS A 200 -8.28 23.32 -13.35
CA LYS A 200 -9.14 23.35 -14.55
C LYS A 200 -9.89 22.03 -14.81
N TYR A 201 -9.35 20.91 -14.37
CA TYR A 201 -9.83 19.56 -14.67
C TYR A 201 -10.81 19.00 -13.64
N GLU A 202 -11.15 19.77 -12.60
CA GLU A 202 -12.16 19.38 -11.60
C GLU A 202 -13.49 19.01 -12.30
N GLY A 203 -14.05 17.86 -11.94
CA GLY A 203 -15.29 17.34 -12.52
C GLY A 203 -15.18 16.86 -13.96
N MET A 204 -14.03 16.96 -14.64
CA MET A 204 -13.87 16.49 -16.01
C MET A 204 -13.58 14.99 -16.10
N LEU A 205 -13.94 14.38 -17.22
CA LEU A 205 -13.50 13.04 -17.58
C LEU A 205 -12.14 13.10 -18.28
N THR A 206 -11.30 12.08 -18.10
CA THR A 206 -10.00 11.98 -18.80
C THR A 206 -10.13 12.13 -20.32
N LYS A 207 -11.20 11.57 -20.92
CA LYS A 207 -11.45 11.67 -22.36
C LYS A 207 -11.68 13.10 -22.81
N ASP A 208 -12.26 13.95 -21.95
CA ASP A 208 -12.55 15.34 -22.29
C ASP A 208 -11.32 16.22 -22.10
N ILE A 209 -10.52 15.97 -21.05
CA ILE A 209 -9.20 16.60 -20.88
C ILE A 209 -8.31 16.31 -22.09
N ARG A 210 -8.32 15.06 -22.57
CA ARG A 210 -7.51 14.63 -23.72
C ARG A 210 -8.00 15.13 -25.08
N LYS A 211 -9.19 15.72 -25.18
CA LYS A 211 -9.58 16.46 -26.40
C LYS A 211 -8.76 17.73 -26.55
N GLU A 212 -8.40 18.37 -25.43
CA GLU A 212 -7.59 19.59 -25.41
C GLU A 212 -6.09 19.29 -25.37
N ASN A 213 -5.68 18.29 -24.60
CA ASN A 213 -4.29 17.82 -24.52
C ASN A 213 -4.22 16.29 -24.70
N PRO A 214 -4.06 15.78 -25.92
CA PRO A 214 -4.11 14.35 -26.22
C PRO A 214 -3.13 13.47 -25.44
N ASN A 215 -1.99 14.04 -25.06
CA ASN A 215 -0.93 13.32 -24.34
C ASN A 215 -1.01 13.49 -22.83
N TRP A 216 -2.05 14.17 -22.32
CA TRP A 216 -2.15 14.48 -20.91
C TRP A 216 -2.07 13.24 -20.01
N SER A 217 -1.18 13.35 -19.05
CA SER A 217 -0.92 12.42 -17.97
C SER A 217 -0.85 13.21 -16.66
N ILE A 218 -1.71 12.88 -15.69
CA ILE A 218 -1.65 13.49 -14.36
C ILE A 218 -0.26 13.31 -13.70
N TRP A 219 0.43 12.22 -14.04
CA TRP A 219 1.72 11.85 -13.45
C TRP A 219 2.89 12.72 -13.93
N ASP A 220 2.75 13.32 -15.11
CA ASP A 220 3.81 14.07 -15.78
C ASP A 220 3.46 15.55 -15.90
N ASP A 221 2.21 15.84 -16.25
CA ASP A 221 1.74 17.20 -16.53
C ASP A 221 1.06 17.85 -15.30
N GLY A 222 0.51 17.03 -14.40
CA GLY A 222 -0.34 17.51 -13.30
C GLY A 222 -1.59 18.22 -13.81
N CYS A 223 -2.02 19.24 -13.07
CA CYS A 223 -3.26 19.96 -13.35
C CYS A 223 -3.01 21.48 -13.37
N PRO A 224 -3.38 22.19 -14.45
CA PRO A 224 -3.21 23.63 -14.53
C PRO A 224 -4.26 24.37 -13.68
N PRO A 225 -4.01 25.66 -13.37
CA PRO A 225 -4.97 26.48 -12.65
C PRO A 225 -6.34 26.58 -13.35
N GLY A 226 -7.40 26.57 -12.54
CA GLY A 226 -8.80 26.78 -12.94
C GLY A 226 -9.51 27.61 -11.88
N GLU A 227 -10.62 27.10 -11.32
CA GLU A 227 -11.26 27.72 -10.14
C GLU A 227 -10.38 27.64 -8.88
N THR A 228 -9.53 26.62 -8.82
CA THR A 228 -8.45 26.47 -7.84
C THR A 228 -7.08 26.59 -8.50
N PRO A 229 -5.98 26.75 -7.73
CA PRO A 229 -4.64 26.84 -8.28
C PRO A 229 -4.20 25.62 -9.11
N GLY A 230 -4.83 24.45 -8.90
CA GLY A 230 -4.33 23.20 -9.45
C GLY A 230 -3.05 22.75 -8.74
N GLU A 231 -2.55 21.58 -9.09
CA GLU A 231 -1.34 21.02 -8.48
C GLU A 231 -0.48 20.30 -9.53
N SER A 232 0.82 20.61 -9.51
CA SER A 232 1.84 19.92 -10.30
C SER A 232 2.25 18.60 -9.64
N PRO A 233 2.87 17.65 -10.38
CA PRO A 233 3.36 16.40 -9.79
C PRO A 233 4.40 16.64 -8.69
N GLN A 234 5.20 17.70 -8.78
CA GLN A 234 6.18 18.05 -7.75
C GLN A 234 5.49 18.49 -6.45
N GLN A 235 4.49 19.38 -6.54
CA GLN A 235 3.74 19.84 -5.35
C GLN A 235 3.03 18.67 -4.65
N MET A 236 2.43 17.77 -5.43
CA MET A 236 1.80 16.56 -4.91
C MET A 236 2.85 15.65 -4.23
N SER A 237 4.01 15.45 -4.85
CA SER A 237 5.10 14.66 -4.28
C SER A 237 5.60 15.26 -2.96
N ASP A 238 5.87 16.56 -2.93
CA ASP A 238 6.34 17.26 -1.73
C ASP A 238 5.33 17.16 -0.58
N ARG A 239 4.04 17.29 -0.91
CA ARG A 239 2.95 17.16 0.07
C ARG A 239 2.84 15.75 0.63
N VAL A 240 2.86 14.74 -0.22
CA VAL A 240 2.84 13.34 0.22
C VAL A 240 4.09 12.99 1.04
N ASP A 241 5.26 13.47 0.64
CA ASP A 241 6.52 13.24 1.35
C ASP A 241 6.49 13.86 2.75
N ARG A 242 5.89 15.06 2.93
CA ARG A 242 5.65 15.63 4.27
C ARG A 242 4.77 14.73 5.13
N VAL A 243 3.70 14.15 4.58
CA VAL A 243 2.83 13.21 5.33
C VAL A 243 3.61 11.96 5.71
N ILE A 244 4.38 11.39 4.79
CA ILE A 244 5.22 10.21 5.05
C ILE A 244 6.21 10.50 6.17
N GLU A 245 6.86 11.66 6.16
CA GLU A 245 7.81 12.04 7.20
C GLU A 245 7.15 12.19 8.57
N LYS A 246 5.97 12.84 8.65
CA LYS A 246 5.18 12.91 9.89
C LYS A 246 4.89 11.51 10.46
N ILE A 247 4.57 10.54 9.59
CA ILE A 247 4.27 9.15 9.99
C ILE A 247 5.52 8.39 10.40
N ARG A 248 6.62 8.53 9.65
CA ARG A 248 7.92 7.93 10.01
C ARG A 248 8.40 8.44 11.36
N GLU A 249 8.16 9.71 11.67
CA GLU A 249 8.47 10.29 12.97
C GLU A 249 7.66 9.66 14.11
N ILE A 250 6.37 9.42 13.90
CA ILE A 250 5.51 8.70 14.86
C ILE A 250 6.10 7.31 15.14
N HIS A 251 6.43 6.57 14.09
CA HIS A 251 7.00 5.22 14.23
C HIS A 251 8.37 5.23 14.91
N ARG A 252 9.25 6.18 14.54
CA ARG A 252 10.59 6.33 15.13
C ARG A 252 10.51 6.64 16.62
N ARG A 253 9.67 7.58 17.04
CA ARG A 253 9.45 7.90 18.45
C ARG A 253 8.94 6.69 19.24
N ALA A 254 8.05 5.89 18.65
CA ALA A 254 7.55 4.67 19.28
C ALA A 254 8.66 3.63 19.51
N GLU A 255 9.67 3.55 18.64
CA GLU A 255 10.85 2.70 18.86
C GLU A 255 11.84 3.28 19.88
N GLU A 256 12.11 4.58 19.81
CA GLU A 256 13.07 5.27 20.68
C GLU A 256 12.64 5.34 22.15
N THR A 257 11.33 5.47 22.39
CA THR A 257 10.76 5.58 23.75
C THR A 257 10.48 4.22 24.39
N ALA A 258 10.69 3.12 23.65
CA ALA A 258 10.42 1.79 24.15
C ALA A 258 11.53 1.28 25.08
N PRO A 259 11.21 0.53 26.15
CA PRO A 259 12.24 -0.09 26.99
C PRO A 259 13.09 -1.13 26.26
N SER A 260 12.54 -1.75 25.22
CA SER A 260 13.23 -2.71 24.35
C SER A 260 12.55 -2.77 22.97
N PRO A 261 13.25 -3.24 21.91
CA PRO A 261 12.67 -3.35 20.57
C PRO A 261 11.38 -4.18 20.50
N ASP A 262 11.24 -5.21 21.34
CA ASP A 262 10.04 -6.07 21.38
C ASP A 262 8.84 -5.42 22.11
N GLN A 263 9.10 -4.38 22.90
CA GLN A 263 8.09 -3.66 23.69
C GLN A 263 7.69 -2.31 23.07
N ALA A 264 8.25 -1.96 21.90
CA ALA A 264 7.86 -0.76 21.19
C ALA A 264 6.40 -0.83 20.72
N ASP A 265 5.69 0.28 20.91
CA ASP A 265 4.32 0.42 20.43
C ASP A 265 4.28 0.18 18.90
N ASN A 266 3.21 -0.46 18.43
CA ASN A 266 3.02 -0.61 16.99
C ASN A 266 2.77 0.75 16.34
N ALA A 267 2.16 1.70 17.06
CA ALA A 267 1.90 3.05 16.58
C ALA A 267 1.26 3.09 15.18
N ASP A 268 0.30 2.19 14.92
CA ASP A 268 -0.32 2.08 13.61
C ASP A 268 -1.05 3.39 13.26
N VAL A 269 -0.99 3.75 11.98
CA VAL A 269 -1.64 4.95 11.43
C VAL A 269 -2.70 4.55 10.41
N ILE A 270 -3.87 5.18 10.46
CA ILE A 270 -4.90 5.07 9.41
C ILE A 270 -5.03 6.42 8.72
N ILE A 271 -5.08 6.41 7.38
CA ILE A 271 -5.35 7.60 6.57
C ILE A 271 -6.61 7.36 5.75
N PHE A 272 -7.61 8.22 5.91
CA PHE A 272 -8.80 8.26 5.05
C PHE A 272 -8.62 9.36 4.01
N SER A 273 -8.50 8.95 2.74
CA SER A 273 -8.12 9.84 1.64
C SER A 273 -8.76 9.37 0.32
N HIS A 274 -8.04 9.50 -0.79
CA HIS A 274 -8.56 9.51 -2.15
C HIS A 274 -7.75 8.62 -3.09
N GLY A 275 -8.15 8.56 -4.36
CA GLY A 275 -7.59 7.64 -5.34
C GLY A 275 -6.16 7.98 -5.72
N HIS A 276 -5.92 9.18 -6.27
CA HIS A 276 -4.58 9.55 -6.70
C HIS A 276 -3.65 9.74 -5.50
N PHE A 277 -4.10 10.37 -4.41
CA PHE A 277 -3.32 10.43 -3.17
C PHE A 277 -2.84 9.06 -2.69
N THR A 278 -3.72 8.06 -2.60
CA THR A 278 -3.33 6.72 -2.13
C THR A 278 -2.25 6.10 -3.02
N ARG A 279 -2.39 6.23 -4.34
CA ARG A 279 -1.45 5.69 -5.32
C ARG A 279 -0.09 6.38 -5.26
N VAL A 280 -0.08 7.70 -5.14
CA VAL A 280 1.15 8.50 -4.95
C VAL A 280 1.79 8.13 -3.62
N PHE A 281 1.03 8.05 -2.53
CA PHE A 281 1.54 7.65 -1.22
C PHE A 281 2.23 6.29 -1.26
N ILE A 282 1.63 5.29 -1.91
CA ILE A 282 2.25 3.96 -2.05
C ILE A 282 3.59 4.04 -2.78
N ALA A 283 3.64 4.77 -3.91
CA ALA A 283 4.86 4.94 -4.68
C ALA A 283 5.96 5.61 -3.83
N ARG A 284 5.65 6.76 -3.23
CA ARG A 284 6.58 7.53 -2.41
C ARG A 284 7.02 6.78 -1.15
N TRP A 285 6.11 6.06 -0.49
CA TRP A 285 6.41 5.24 0.69
C TRP A 285 7.51 4.21 0.40
N CYS A 286 7.42 3.54 -0.75
CA CYS A 286 8.37 2.52 -1.19
C CYS A 286 9.63 3.10 -1.86
N GLY A 287 9.81 4.42 -1.87
CA GLY A 287 10.97 5.09 -2.46
C GLY A 287 10.93 5.21 -3.99
N PHE A 288 9.78 4.95 -4.62
CA PHE A 288 9.62 5.15 -6.06
C PHE A 288 9.32 6.62 -6.41
N PRO A 289 9.60 7.05 -7.65
CA PRO A 289 9.06 8.31 -8.16
C PRO A 289 7.52 8.27 -8.18
N LEU A 290 6.88 9.43 -8.08
CA LEU A 290 5.41 9.56 -8.07
C LEU A 290 4.75 8.83 -9.24
N GLN A 291 5.39 8.83 -10.41
CA GLN A 291 4.90 8.23 -11.65
C GLN A 291 4.62 6.73 -11.50
N ALA A 292 5.33 6.04 -10.59
CA ALA A 292 5.04 4.65 -10.28
C ALA A 292 3.62 4.44 -9.72
N GLY A 293 2.98 5.50 -9.21
CA GLY A 293 1.58 5.55 -8.84
C GLY A 293 0.63 5.12 -9.96
N TYR A 294 1.03 5.28 -11.23
CA TYR A 294 0.30 4.76 -12.38
C TYR A 294 0.01 3.25 -12.27
N HIS A 295 0.92 2.47 -11.67
CA HIS A 295 0.84 1.02 -11.59
C HIS A 295 0.00 0.48 -10.42
N PHE A 296 -0.41 1.34 -9.49
CA PHE A 296 -1.24 0.93 -8.34
C PHE A 296 -2.70 1.24 -8.60
N ALA A 297 -3.59 0.29 -8.33
CA ALA A 297 -5.03 0.53 -8.28
C ALA A 297 -5.43 0.93 -6.84
N ALA A 298 -6.40 1.84 -6.71
CA ALA A 298 -6.96 2.22 -5.42
C ALA A 298 -8.47 2.38 -5.61
N ASP A 299 -9.23 1.32 -5.36
CA ASP A 299 -10.67 1.29 -5.65
C ASP A 299 -11.47 2.04 -4.58
N ALA A 300 -12.68 2.50 -4.89
CA ALA A 300 -13.52 3.18 -3.90
C ALA A 300 -13.79 2.24 -2.71
N GLY A 301 -13.62 2.73 -1.49
CA GLY A 301 -13.63 1.91 -0.27
C GLY A 301 -12.43 0.97 -0.11
N GLY A 302 -11.46 1.02 -1.02
CA GLY A 302 -10.25 0.21 -1.03
C GLY A 302 -9.36 0.43 0.20
N LEU A 303 -8.93 -0.68 0.81
CA LEU A 303 -7.96 -0.70 1.91
C LEU A 303 -6.58 -1.17 1.40
N ALA A 304 -5.57 -0.33 1.53
CA ALA A 304 -4.16 -0.69 1.35
C ALA A 304 -3.45 -0.78 2.70
N VAL A 305 -2.48 -1.68 2.79
CA VAL A 305 -1.66 -1.92 3.98
C VAL A 305 -0.21 -1.73 3.61
N LEU A 306 0.46 -0.79 4.27
CA LEU A 306 1.88 -0.55 4.17
C LEU A 306 2.54 -0.82 5.52
N GLY A 307 3.83 -1.10 5.51
CA GLY A 307 4.61 -1.34 6.70
C GLY A 307 6.08 -1.43 6.35
N TYR A 308 6.80 -2.31 7.06
CA TYR A 308 8.23 -2.48 6.89
C TYR A 308 8.64 -3.95 6.91
N GLN A 309 9.78 -4.26 6.29
CA GLN A 309 10.38 -5.59 6.26
C GLN A 309 11.48 -5.74 7.32
N HIS A 310 11.86 -6.99 7.58
CA HIS A 310 13.03 -7.38 8.38
C HIS A 310 13.17 -6.69 9.75
N MET A 311 12.04 -6.39 10.41
CA MET A 311 12.00 -5.75 11.72
C MET A 311 12.78 -4.42 11.79
N THR A 312 12.79 -3.65 10.71
CA THR A 312 13.47 -2.35 10.65
C THR A 312 12.62 -1.28 9.99
N LEU A 313 12.68 -0.03 10.49
CA LEU A 313 12.00 1.11 9.85
C LEU A 313 12.67 1.56 8.54
N LYS A 314 13.82 0.98 8.17
CA LYS A 314 14.59 1.36 6.98
C LYS A 314 14.06 0.75 5.68
N GLU A 315 13.19 -0.24 5.77
CA GLU A 315 12.75 -1.03 4.62
C GLU A 315 11.23 -0.96 4.43
N PRO A 316 10.70 0.20 3.99
CA PRO A 316 9.28 0.38 3.77
C PRO A 316 8.75 -0.53 2.65
N SER A 317 7.54 -1.06 2.81
CA SER A 317 6.92 -1.94 1.83
C SER A 317 5.41 -1.80 1.75
N LEU A 318 4.85 -2.08 0.57
CA LEU A 318 3.44 -2.37 0.37
C LEU A 318 3.18 -3.84 0.73
N MET A 319 2.30 -4.09 1.70
CA MET A 319 1.96 -5.43 2.18
C MET A 319 0.68 -5.99 1.58
N GLY A 320 -0.23 -5.11 1.14
CA GLY A 320 -1.48 -5.49 0.48
C GLY A 320 -2.17 -4.26 -0.10
N LEU A 321 -2.89 -4.45 -1.20
CA LEU A 321 -3.59 -3.40 -1.93
C LEU A 321 -5.00 -3.88 -2.26
N ASN A 322 -6.00 -3.00 -2.10
CA ASN A 322 -7.40 -3.31 -2.37
C ASN A 322 -7.90 -4.59 -1.64
N TRP A 323 -7.51 -4.77 -0.36
CA TRP A 323 -7.92 -5.95 0.42
C TRP A 323 -9.45 -6.02 0.59
N TYR A 324 -10.12 -4.87 0.58
CA TYR A 324 -11.57 -4.80 0.66
C TYR A 324 -12.07 -3.85 -0.41
N THR A 325 -12.78 -4.38 -1.40
CA THR A 325 -13.40 -3.61 -2.50
C THR A 325 -14.83 -4.07 -2.74
N GLU A 326 -15.64 -3.27 -3.41
CA GLU A 326 -17.04 -3.61 -3.69
C GLU A 326 -17.19 -4.97 -4.40
N GLU A 327 -16.31 -5.25 -5.36
CA GLU A 327 -16.32 -6.50 -6.11
C GLU A 327 -16.07 -7.71 -5.18
N SER A 328 -15.23 -7.54 -4.15
CA SER A 328 -14.96 -8.58 -3.15
C SER A 328 -16.16 -8.89 -2.24
N ILE A 329 -17.11 -7.96 -2.12
CA ILE A 329 -18.34 -8.12 -1.32
C ILE A 329 -19.43 -8.76 -2.18
N SER A 330 -19.56 -8.35 -3.44
CA SER A 330 -20.58 -8.90 -4.37
C SER A 330 -20.40 -10.39 -4.67
N LYS A 331 -19.21 -10.95 -4.40
CA LYS A 331 -18.83 -12.33 -4.69
C LYS A 331 -18.84 -13.27 -3.46
N ARG A 332 -19.36 -12.85 -2.30
CA ARG A 332 -19.42 -13.67 -1.07
C ARG A 332 -20.82 -13.73 -0.47
#